data_AF-A0A3D1IQT6-F1
#
_entry.id   AF-A0A3D1IQT6-F1
#
_cell.length_a   1.000
_cell.length_b   1.000
_cell.length_c   1.000
_cell.angle_alpha   90.00
_cell.angle_beta   90.00
_cell.angle_gamma   90.00
#
_symmetry.space_group_name_H-M   'P 1'
#
loop_
_entity.id
_entity.type
_entity.pdbx_description
1 polymer ?
#
loop_
_entity_poly.entity_id
_entity_poly.type
_entity_poly.pdbx_seq_one_letter_code
_entity_poly.pdbx_strand_id
1 'polypeptide(L)'
;MAQAGRYAVTLHYGCAPLQAGGTLRLSAKSQPLDHKVRATVTAEQFSQFPAGAINLPAGQTTLKATIHHAGPGEFMRLNGIHLQRLPNSR
;
A
#
# COMPACT_ATOMS: atom_id res chain seq x y z
N MET A 1 5.16 11.70 19.70
CA MET A 1 4.05 12.25 18.89
C MET A 1 4.28 11.93 17.42
N ALA A 2 3.24 11.58 16.67
CA ALA A 2 3.34 11.31 15.23
C ALA A 2 3.69 12.60 14.48
N GLN A 3 4.76 12.57 13.69
CA GLN A 3 5.36 13.77 13.07
C GLN A 3 4.87 13.96 11.64
N ALA A 4 4.71 15.21 11.22
CA ALA A 4 4.47 15.51 9.82
C ALA A 4 5.68 15.13 8.97
N GLY A 5 5.43 14.68 7.74
CA GLY A 5 6.49 14.42 6.78
C GLY A 5 6.07 13.44 5.69
N ARG A 6 7.07 13.08 4.87
CA ARG A 6 6.92 12.08 3.82
C ARG A 6 7.24 10.70 4.37
N TYR A 7 6.37 9.73 4.12
CA TYR A 7 6.51 8.36 4.57
C TYR A 7 6.50 7.43 3.36
N ALA A 8 7.51 6.56 3.25
CA ALA A 8 7.48 5.42 2.36
C ALA A 8 6.45 4.42 2.86
N VAL A 9 5.61 3.95 1.95
CA VAL A 9 4.57 2.97 2.22
C VAL A 9 5.00 1.65 1.63
N THR A 10 5.08 0.63 2.48
CA THR A 10 5.33 -0.75 2.08
C THR A 10 4.11 -1.59 2.41
N LEU A 11 3.56 -2.25 1.41
CA LEU A 11 2.44 -3.16 1.56
C LEU A 11 2.97 -4.58 1.79
N HIS A 12 2.41 -5.27 2.77
CA HIS A 12 2.68 -6.68 3.04
C HIS A 12 1.43 -7.49 2.69
N TYR A 13 1.48 -8.21 1.58
CA TYR A 13 0.32 -8.97 1.09
C TYR A 13 0.73 -10.21 0.29
N GLY A 14 -0.21 -11.14 0.15
CA GLY A 14 -0.14 -12.28 -0.77
C GLY A 14 -1.16 -12.12 -1.90
N CYS A 15 -0.82 -12.52 -3.12
CA CYS A 15 -1.69 -12.48 -4.29
C CYS A 15 -1.35 -13.64 -5.22
N ALA A 16 -2.28 -14.58 -5.43
CA ALA A 16 -2.04 -15.71 -6.33
C ALA A 16 -1.80 -15.23 -7.78
N PRO A 17 -0.85 -15.83 -8.54
CA PRO A 17 -0.47 -15.34 -9.88
C PRO A 17 -1.64 -15.25 -10.86
N LEU A 18 -2.55 -16.22 -10.82
CA LEU A 18 -3.73 -16.29 -11.69
C LEU A 18 -4.74 -15.16 -11.43
N GLN A 19 -4.66 -14.50 -10.29
CA GLN A 19 -5.60 -13.48 -9.83
C GLN A 19 -4.98 -12.07 -9.74
N ALA A 20 -3.69 -11.96 -10.04
CA ALA A 20 -2.96 -10.70 -10.04
C ALA A 20 -3.41 -9.76 -11.16
N GLY A 21 -3.11 -8.46 -11.01
CA GLY A 21 -3.35 -7.44 -12.03
C GLY A 21 -4.28 -6.30 -11.61
N GLY A 22 -4.89 -6.39 -10.44
CA GLY A 22 -5.69 -5.29 -9.88
C GLY A 22 -4.86 -4.10 -9.39
N THR A 23 -5.54 -2.97 -9.14
CA THR A 23 -4.95 -1.74 -8.62
C THR A 23 -5.55 -1.38 -7.27
N LEU A 24 -4.69 -1.26 -6.26
CA LEU A 24 -5.05 -0.77 -4.93
C LEU A 24 -4.75 0.72 -4.86
N ARG A 25 -5.74 1.52 -4.49
CA ARG A 25 -5.55 2.93 -4.17
C ARG A 25 -5.46 3.12 -2.67
N LEU A 26 -4.31 3.60 -2.21
CA LEU A 26 -4.10 4.08 -0.87
C LEU A 26 -4.34 5.59 -0.84
N SER A 27 -5.08 6.09 0.13
CA SER A 27 -5.32 7.53 0.26
C SER A 27 -5.24 7.97 1.71
N ALA A 28 -4.46 9.01 1.95
CA ALA A 28 -4.49 9.79 3.19
C ALA A 28 -4.84 11.22 2.82
N LYS A 29 -6.01 11.69 3.26
CA LYS A 29 -6.59 12.97 2.85
C LYS A 29 -6.72 13.08 1.31
N SER A 30 -5.94 13.95 0.67
CA SER A 30 -6.07 14.29 -0.76
C SER A 30 -4.92 13.75 -1.64
N GLN A 31 -4.05 12.89 -1.11
CA GLN A 31 -2.98 12.27 -1.89
C GLN A 31 -3.28 10.79 -2.12
N PRO A 32 -3.85 10.42 -3.29
CA PRO A 32 -3.97 9.03 -3.68
C PRO A 32 -2.60 8.50 -4.12
N LEU A 33 -2.33 7.25 -3.75
CA LEU A 33 -1.19 6.46 -4.15
C LEU A 33 -1.72 5.15 -4.75
N ASP A 34 -1.55 5.00 -6.05
CA ASP A 34 -1.98 3.80 -6.76
C ASP A 34 -0.85 2.76 -6.79
N HIS A 35 -1.15 1.57 -6.29
CA HIS A 35 -0.26 0.42 -6.29
C HIS A 35 -0.85 -0.68 -7.18
N LYS A 36 -0.12 -1.07 -8.22
CA LYS A 36 -0.46 -2.24 -9.01
C LYS A 36 -0.10 -3.50 -8.23
N VAL A 37 -1.09 -4.33 -7.94
CA VAL A 37 -0.92 -5.57 -7.20
C VAL A 37 -0.05 -6.51 -8.03
N ARG A 38 1.08 -6.91 -7.43
CA ARG A 38 2.03 -7.88 -7.96
C ARG A 38 1.74 -9.26 -7.39
N ALA A 39 1.87 -10.28 -8.22
CA ALA A 39 1.73 -11.67 -7.80
C ALA A 39 2.83 -12.08 -6.79
N THR A 40 2.46 -12.92 -5.84
CA THR A 40 3.35 -13.78 -5.06
C THR A 40 3.26 -15.21 -5.58
N VAL A 41 4.04 -16.13 -5.02
CA VAL A 41 4.01 -17.55 -5.43
C VAL A 41 2.62 -18.16 -5.16
N THR A 42 2.05 -17.89 -3.99
CA THR A 42 0.66 -18.23 -3.61
C THR A 42 0.04 -17.08 -2.80
N ALA A 43 -1.29 -17.07 -2.66
CA ALA A 43 -1.98 -16.06 -1.84
C ALA A 43 -1.62 -16.12 -0.35
N GLU A 44 -1.06 -17.24 0.13
CA GLU A 44 -0.65 -17.45 1.52
C GLU A 44 0.81 -17.08 1.78
N GLN A 45 1.60 -16.98 0.71
CA GLN A 45 2.99 -16.55 0.80
C GLN A 45 3.08 -15.03 0.68
N PHE A 46 3.06 -14.36 1.83
CA PHE A 46 3.12 -12.90 1.91
C PHE A 46 4.51 -12.36 1.55
N SER A 47 4.54 -11.27 0.79
CA SER A 47 5.74 -10.53 0.42
C SER A 47 5.56 -9.04 0.62
N GLN A 48 6.68 -8.33 0.74
CA GLN A 48 6.70 -6.88 0.92
C GLN A 48 6.87 -6.18 -0.43
N PHE A 49 6.02 -5.18 -0.68
CA PHE A 49 6.01 -4.43 -1.91
C PHE A 49 6.02 -2.93 -1.62
N PRO A 50 7.02 -2.18 -2.11
CA PRO A 50 7.00 -0.73 -2.02
C PRO A 50 5.87 -0.17 -2.89
N ALA A 51 4.93 0.54 -2.26
CA ALA A 51 3.80 1.17 -2.94
C ALA A 51 4.10 2.61 -3.35
N GLY A 52 5.12 3.22 -2.76
CA GLY A 52 5.54 4.60 -3.02
C GLY A 52 5.63 5.40 -1.74
N ALA A 53 5.38 6.70 -1.80
CA ALA A 53 5.47 7.58 -0.64
C ALA A 53 4.27 8.52 -0.53
N ILE A 54 3.84 8.79 0.70
CA ILE A 54 2.70 9.65 1.02
C ILE A 54 3.10 10.73 2.02
N ASN A 55 2.53 11.92 1.89
CA ASN A 55 2.72 12.98 2.88
C ASN A 55 1.64 12.87 3.96
N LEU A 56 2.08 12.77 5.21
CA LEU A 56 1.19 12.68 6.36
C LEU A 56 1.35 13.93 7.23
N PRO A 57 0.24 14.50 7.75
CA PRO A 57 0.29 15.55 8.75
C PRO A 57 0.80 14.99 10.10
N ALA A 58 1.15 15.89 11.02
CA ALA A 58 1.37 15.48 12.39
C ALA A 58 0.04 15.00 13.03
N GLY A 59 0.15 14.09 13.99
CA GLY A 59 -1.00 13.52 14.68
C GLY A 59 -1.60 12.29 13.99
N GLN A 60 -2.86 12.00 14.31
CA GLN A 60 -3.58 10.84 13.77
C GLN A 60 -4.17 11.16 12.40
N THR A 61 -4.09 10.21 11.48
CA THR A 61 -4.74 10.29 10.16
C THR A 61 -5.30 8.92 9.80
N THR A 62 -6.44 8.90 9.10
CA THR A 62 -6.99 7.67 8.53
C THR A 62 -6.35 7.42 7.17
N LEU A 63 -5.72 6.25 7.01
CA LEU A 63 -5.28 5.74 5.72
C LEU A 63 -6.36 4.81 5.16
N LYS A 64 -6.92 5.15 4.00
CA LYS A 64 -7.92 4.33 3.32
C LYS A 64 -7.26 3.51 2.22
N ALA A 65 -7.52 2.21 2.22
CA ALA A 65 -7.13 1.30 1.15
C ALA A 65 -8.40 0.88 0.39
N THR A 66 -8.50 1.26 -0.87
CA THR A 66 -9.66 1.01 -1.73
C THR A 66 -9.24 0.28 -2.98
N ILE A 67 -10.01 -0.73 -3.38
CA ILE A 67 -9.82 -1.40 -4.67
C ILE A 67 -10.28 -0.45 -5.76
N HIS A 68 -9.35 0.08 -6.55
CA HIS A 68 -9.68 0.93 -7.70
C HIS A 68 -10.08 0.07 -8.88
N HIS A 69 -9.27 -0.96 -9.18
CA HIS A 69 -9.53 -1.89 -10.26
C HIS A 69 -9.36 -3.32 -9.75
N ALA A 70 -10.39 -4.15 -9.87
CA ALA A 70 -10.34 -5.56 -9.49
C ALA A 70 -9.84 -6.41 -10.66
N GLY A 71 -8.99 -7.40 -10.36
CA GLY A 71 -8.66 -8.47 -11.30
C GLY A 71 -9.78 -9.53 -11.36
N PRO A 72 -9.58 -10.63 -12.11
CA PRO A 72 -10.61 -11.64 -12.34
C PRO A 72 -10.93 -12.55 -11.12
N GLY A 73 -10.27 -12.37 -9.97
CA GLY A 73 -10.40 -13.26 -8.80
C GLY A 73 -10.11 -12.58 -7.46
N GLU A 74 -9.65 -13.36 -6.46
CA GLU A 74 -9.25 -12.82 -5.15
C GLU A 74 -8.17 -11.75 -5.35
N PHE A 75 -8.50 -10.50 -5.00
CA PHE A 75 -7.67 -9.35 -5.34
C PHE A 75 -6.28 -9.43 -4.68
N MET A 76 -6.25 -9.54 -3.34
CA MET A 76 -5.08 -9.85 -2.54
C MET A 76 -5.49 -10.15 -1.09
N ARG A 77 -4.60 -10.82 -0.35
CA ARG A 77 -4.67 -10.93 1.11
C ARG A 77 -3.74 -9.92 1.74
N LEU A 78 -4.29 -8.82 2.24
CA LEU A 78 -3.53 -7.79 2.93
C LEU A 78 -3.22 -8.22 4.36
N ASN A 79 -1.93 -8.33 4.69
CA ASN A 79 -1.47 -8.65 6.03
C ASN A 79 -1.03 -7.39 6.81
N GLY A 80 -0.48 -6.39 6.12
CA GLY A 80 -0.04 -5.18 6.79
C GLY A 80 0.31 -4.03 5.84
N ILE A 81 0.30 -2.82 6.41
CA ILE A 81 0.79 -1.60 5.77
C ILE A 81 1.83 -0.99 6.70
N HIS A 82 3.07 -0.89 6.22
CA HIS A 82 4.18 -0.34 6.97
C HIS A 82 4.50 1.07 6.48
N LEU A 83 4.72 1.99 7.42
CA LEU A 83 5.08 3.37 7.15
C LEU A 83 6.49 3.62 7.68
N GLN A 84 7.42 3.97 6.79
CA GLN A 84 8.77 4.38 7.17
C GLN A 84 8.96 5.85 6.82
N ARG A 85 9.30 6.67 7.81
CA ARG A 85 9.57 8.09 7.56
C ARG A 85 10.79 8.22 6.64
N LEU A 86 10.65 9.02 5.59
CA LEU A 86 11.76 9.36 4.71
C LEU A 86 12.52 10.57 5.27
N PRO A 87 13.86 10.60 5.13
CA PRO A 87 14.62 11.80 5.46
C PRO A 87 14.17 12.94 4.55
N ASN A 88 14.03 14.15 5.13
CA ASN A 88 13.88 15.35 4.30
C ASN A 88 15.20 15.55 3.55
N SER A 89 15.19 15.34 2.24
CA SER A 89 16.29 15.78 1.37
C SER A 89 16.41 17.30 1.53
N ARG A 90 17.56 17.75 2.05
CA ARG A 90 17.93 19.17 2.14
C ARG A 90 18.21 19.74 0.76
#